data_AF-A0A3R9Z5N1-F1
#
_entry.id   AF-A0A3R9Z5N1-F1
#
_cell.length_a   1.000
_cell.length_b   1.000
_cell.length_c   1.000
_cell.angle_alpha   90.00
_cell.angle_beta   90.00
_cell.angle_gamma   90.00
#
_symmetry.space_group_name_H-M   'P 1'
#
loop_
_entity.id
_entity.type
_entity.pdbx_description
1 polymer ?
#
loop_
_entity_poly.entity_id
_entity_poly.type
_entity_poly.pdbx_seq_one_letter_code
_entity_poly.pdbx_strand_id
1 'polypeptide(L)' 'MKLRTLLPLVLALAGCSTPTEVVRVREGVLRAPTSADASNYCRAQGSTARMLGKAPAEAGILFRCE' A
#
# COMPACT_ATOMS: atom_id res chain seq x y z
N MET A 1 30.43 -17.56 -40.17
CA MET A 1 29.54 -16.48 -39.68
C MET A 1 28.12 -16.97 -39.60
N LYS A 2 27.62 -17.29 -38.39
CA LYS A 2 26.18 -17.39 -38.05
C LYS A 2 26.04 -17.83 -36.59
N LEU A 3 25.78 -16.88 -35.71
CA LEU A 3 25.16 -17.16 -34.42
C LEU A 3 24.24 -15.96 -34.11
N ARG A 4 22.97 -16.10 -34.49
CA ARG A 4 21.92 -15.11 -34.24
C ARG A 4 20.73 -15.86 -33.67
N THR A 5 20.69 -15.97 -32.35
CA THR A 5 19.46 -16.17 -31.58
C THR A 5 19.78 -15.85 -30.11
N LEU A 6 19.98 -14.57 -29.82
CA LEU A 6 19.86 -14.06 -28.44
C LEU A 6 18.36 -13.99 -28.14
N LEU A 7 17.86 -15.02 -27.47
CA LEU A 7 16.50 -15.06 -26.93
C LEU A 7 16.39 -13.94 -25.88
N PRO A 8 15.40 -13.02 -25.97
CA PRO A 8 15.26 -11.99 -24.98
C PRO A 8 14.79 -12.67 -23.69
N LEU A 9 15.63 -12.61 -22.67
CA LEU A 9 15.28 -12.90 -21.29
C LEU A 9 14.18 -11.90 -20.91
N VAL A 10 12.92 -12.30 -21.08
CA VAL A 10 11.76 -11.51 -20.66
C VAL A 10 11.84 -11.42 -19.13
N LEU A 11 12.23 -10.24 -18.65
CA LEU A 11 12.19 -9.87 -17.25
C LEU A 11 10.76 -10.01 -16.75
N ALA A 12 10.46 -11.12 -16.08
CA ALA A 12 9.35 -11.18 -15.14
C ALA A 12 9.74 -10.36 -13.90
N LEU A 13 9.72 -9.03 -14.04
CA LEU A 13 9.62 -8.13 -12.90
C LEU A 13 8.20 -8.28 -12.34
N ALA A 14 7.96 -9.40 -11.63
CA ALA A 14 6.91 -9.42 -10.64
C ALA A 14 7.26 -8.31 -9.66
N GLY A 15 6.60 -7.16 -9.80
CA GLY A 15 6.82 -6.01 -8.93
C GLY A 15 6.67 -6.49 -7.49
N CYS A 16 7.73 -6.35 -6.69
CA CYS A 16 7.61 -6.42 -5.24
C CYS A 16 6.66 -5.29 -4.83
N SER A 17 5.36 -5.58 -4.77
CA SER A 17 4.42 -4.73 -4.07
C SER A 17 4.84 -4.84 -2.61
N THR A 18 5.66 -3.90 -2.13
CA THR A 18 5.88 -3.75 -0.70
C THR A 18 4.49 -3.57 -0.12
N PRO A 19 4.00 -4.49 0.73
CA PRO A 19 2.66 -4.38 1.29
C PRO A 19 2.56 -3.01 1.94
N THR A 20 1.60 -2.21 1.49
CA THR A 20 1.33 -0.89 2.06
C THR A 20 0.88 -1.12 3.50
N GLU A 21 1.84 -1.04 4.42
CA GLU A 21 1.65 -1.60 5.75
C GLU A 21 0.77 -0.67 6.57
N VAL A 22 -0.46 -1.13 6.78
CA VAL A 22 -1.41 -0.48 7.69
C VAL A 22 -1.04 -0.88 9.11
N VAL A 23 -0.68 0.11 9.93
CA VAL A 23 -0.21 -0.10 11.30
C VAL A 23 -1.25 0.40 12.29
N ARG A 24 -1.53 -0.36 13.35
CA ARG A 24 -2.34 0.12 14.49
C ARG A 24 -1.51 1.09 15.33
N VAL A 25 -2.02 2.30 15.51
CA VAL A 25 -1.36 3.35 16.31
C VAL A 25 -1.88 3.37 17.74
N ARG A 26 -3.20 3.27 17.89
CA ARG A 26 -3.94 3.17 19.16
C ARG A 26 -5.32 2.60 18.89
N GLU A 27 -6.13 2.39 19.93
CA GLU A 27 -7.46 1.78 19.77
C GLU A 27 -8.31 2.47 18.69
N GLY A 28 -8.67 1.67 17.68
CA GLY A 28 -9.46 2.13 16.53
C GLY A 28 -8.79 3.19 15.67
N VAL A 29 -7.48 3.45 15.81
CA VAL A 29 -6.74 4.37 14.95
C VAL A 29 -5.62 3.63 14.25
N LEU A 30 -5.65 3.72 12.93
CA LEU A 30 -4.74 3.08 12.00
C LEU A 30 -3.91 4.14 11.29
N ARG A 31 -2.73 3.75 10.81
CA ARG A 31 -1.86 4.56 9.94
C ARG A 31 -1.69 3.83 8.62
N ALA A 32 -1.85 4.54 7.51
CA ALA A 32 -1.50 4.05 6.18
C ALA A 32 -0.56 5.05 5.47
N PRO A 33 0.24 4.61 4.48
CA PRO A 33 1.12 5.51 3.73
C PRO A 33 0.34 6.60 2.97
N THR A 34 -0.83 6.26 2.42
CA THR A 34 -1.68 7.20 1.69
C THR A 34 -3.15 7.11 2.13
N SER A 35 -3.93 8.14 1.76
CA SER A 35 -5.39 8.13 1.91
C SER A 35 -6.06 7.05 1.05
N ALA A 36 -5.47 6.70 -0.10
CA ALA A 36 -5.98 5.63 -0.94
C ALA A 36 -5.83 4.26 -0.26
N ASP A 37 -4.68 3.99 0.37
CA ASP A 37 -4.43 2.76 1.12
C ASP A 37 -5.38 2.61 2.31
N ALA A 38 -5.58 3.69 3.07
CA ALA A 38 -6.56 3.73 4.17
C ALA A 38 -7.98 3.40 3.67
N SER A 39 -8.38 3.98 2.55
CA SER A 39 -9.70 3.74 1.95
C SER A 39 -9.85 2.29 1.46
N ASN A 40 -8.83 1.75 0.80
CA ASN A 40 -8.82 0.37 0.34
C ASN A 40 -8.88 -0.61 1.52
N TYR A 41 -8.13 -0.33 2.59
CA TYR A 41 -8.09 -1.15 3.80
C TYR A 41 -9.46 -1.25 4.48
N CYS A 42 -10.17 -0.14 4.66
CA CYS A 42 -11.51 -0.18 5.25
C CYS A 42 -12.54 -0.83 4.32
N ARG A 43 -12.47 -0.55 3.00
CA ARG A 43 -13.39 -1.17 2.03
C ARG A 43 -13.26 -2.69 1.98
N ALA A 44 -12.04 -3.23 2.10
CA ALA A 44 -11.81 -4.68 2.17
C ALA A 44 -12.48 -5.33 3.39
N GLN A 45 -12.84 -4.54 4.41
CA GLN A 45 -13.54 -4.98 5.62
C GLN A 45 -15.02 -4.61 5.64
N GLY A 46 -15.56 -4.04 4.54
CA GLY A 46 -16.94 -3.60 4.47
C GLY A 46 -17.25 -2.29 5.21
N SER A 47 -16.22 -1.51 5.55
CA SER A 47 -16.33 -0.23 6.28
C SER A 47 -15.86 0.95 5.41
N THR A 48 -16.09 2.16 5.89
CA THR A 48 -15.62 3.40 5.26
C THR A 48 -14.43 3.97 6.04
N ALA A 49 -13.45 4.53 5.33
CA ALA A 49 -12.32 5.20 5.98
C ALA A 49 -12.69 6.62 6.40
N ARG A 50 -12.59 6.89 7.70
CA ARG A 50 -12.62 8.24 8.27
C ARG A 50 -11.19 8.73 8.49
N MET A 51 -10.80 9.75 7.73
CA MET A 51 -9.47 10.36 7.86
C MET A 51 -9.40 11.20 9.13
N LEU A 52 -8.35 11.00 9.92
CA LEU A 52 -8.09 11.73 11.16
C LEU A 52 -6.98 12.79 10.99
N GLY A 53 -6.21 12.72 9.91
CA GLY A 53 -5.17 13.70 9.57
C GLY A 53 -3.84 13.03 9.23
N LYS A 54 -2.76 13.81 9.14
CA LYS A 54 -1.41 13.30 8.93
C LYS A 54 -0.88 12.58 10.18
N ALA A 55 -0.12 11.52 9.98
CA ALA A 55 0.65 10.88 11.03
C ALA A 55 1.90 11.73 11.36
N PRO A 56 2.40 11.67 12.61
CA PRO A 56 3.63 12.36 13.01
C PRO A 56 4.83 11.98 12.13
N ALA A 57 5.82 12.88 12.05
CA ALA A 57 7.06 12.68 11.28
C ALA A 57 6.81 12.33 9.79
N GLU A 58 5.75 12.89 9.21
CA GLU A 58 5.31 12.61 7.82
C GLU A 58 5.16 11.10 7.54
N ALA A 59 4.81 10.32 8.55
CA ALA A 59 4.69 8.86 8.47
C ALA A 59 3.42 8.39 7.75
N GLY A 60 2.74 9.24 6.98
CA GLY A 60 1.50 8.91 6.25
C GLY A 60 0.25 9.55 6.85
N ILE A 61 -0.88 8.84 6.80
CA ILE A 61 -2.21 9.32 7.18
C ILE A 61 -2.79 8.45 8.30
N LEU A 62 -3.35 9.09 9.33
CA LEU A 62 -4.14 8.46 10.37
C LEU A 62 -5.60 8.34 9.93
N PHE A 63 -6.22 7.20 10.21
CA PHE A 63 -7.60 6.93 9.86
C PHE A 63 -8.26 5.95 10.82
N ARG A 64 -9.58 5.84 10.75
CA ARG A 64 -10.40 4.82 11.41
C ARG A 64 -11.32 4.18 10.37
N CYS A 65 -11.65 2.90 10.54
CA CYS A 65 -12.73 2.27 9.80
C CYS A 65 -14.01 2.37 10.63
N GLU A 66 -15.07 2.93 10.04
CA GLU A 66 -16.41 3.09 10.62
C GLU A 66 -17.47 2.51 9.67
#